data_AF-A0AAD6PJ36-F1
#
_entry.id   AF-A0AAD6PJ36-F1
#
_cell.length_a   1.000
_cell.length_b   1.000
_cell.length_c   1.000
_cell.angle_alpha   90.00
_cell.angle_beta   90.00
_cell.angle_gamma   90.00
#
_symmetry.space_group_name_H-M   'P 1'
#
loop_
_entity.id
_entity.type
_entity.pdbx_description
1 polymer ?
#
loop_
_entity_poly.entity_id
_entity_poly.type
_entity_poly.pdbx_seq_one_letter_code
_entity_poly.pdbx_strand_id
1 'polypeptide(L)'
;MITGDNVFHKARAIAIECGILKPGAENIIGAVVEGEEFRNYSHQQRMEKVDKICVMARSSPLDKLLMVKCLKQKGHVVAVTGDGTNDAPALKEADIGLSMGIQGTEVAKESSDIVILDDNFAS
;
A
#
# COMPACT_ATOMS: atom_id res chain seq x y z
N MET A 1 3.65 -1.72 -2.56
CA MET A 1 3.93 -1.69 -1.10
C MET A 1 3.66 -0.30 -0.56
N ILE A 2 2.91 -0.17 0.54
CA ILE A 2 2.67 1.13 1.19
C ILE A 2 2.98 0.96 2.68
N THR A 3 3.91 1.75 3.22
CA THR A 3 4.40 1.59 4.60
C THR A 3 4.63 2.93 5.29
N GLY A 4 4.48 2.95 6.63
CA GLY A 4 4.89 4.06 7.49
C GLY A 4 6.40 4.13 7.73
N ASP A 5 7.16 3.11 7.33
CA ASP A 5 8.61 3.06 7.51
C ASP A 5 9.37 4.10 6.67
N ASN A 6 10.61 4.38 7.08
CA ASN A 6 11.52 5.27 6.37
C ASN A 6 11.99 4.68 5.03
N VAL A 7 12.04 5.56 4.01
CA VAL A 7 12.33 5.23 2.59
C VAL A 7 13.74 4.68 2.38
N PHE A 8 14.75 5.40 2.90
CA PHE A 8 16.15 5.21 2.52
C PHE A 8 16.78 3.88 2.94
N HIS A 9 16.23 3.20 3.96
CA HIS A 9 16.87 2.00 4.51
C HIS A 9 15.97 0.77 4.60
N LYS A 10 14.71 0.90 5.02
CA LYS A 10 13.85 -0.27 5.27
C LYS A 10 12.92 -0.57 4.10
N ALA A 11 12.12 0.42 3.69
CA ALA A 11 11.08 0.20 2.70
C ALA A 11 11.64 -0.29 1.36
N ARG A 12 12.75 0.31 0.88
CA ARG A 12 13.41 -0.12 -0.36
C ARG A 12 14.06 -1.50 -0.23
N ALA A 13 14.75 -1.78 0.87
CA ALA A 13 15.42 -3.06 1.07
C ALA A 13 14.40 -4.21 1.09
N ILE A 14 13.34 -4.09 1.89
CA ILE A 14 12.26 -5.08 1.99
C ILE A 14 11.55 -5.22 0.63
N ALA A 15 11.26 -4.12 -0.06
CA ALA A 15 10.62 -4.18 -1.37
C ALA A 15 11.46 -4.95 -2.42
N ILE A 16 12.79 -4.85 -2.37
CA ILE A 16 13.68 -5.61 -3.26
C ILE A 16 13.70 -7.09 -2.85
N GLU A 17 13.82 -7.38 -1.56
CA GLU A 17 13.83 -8.75 -1.03
C GLU A 17 12.53 -9.50 -1.34
N CYS A 18 11.38 -8.84 -1.23
CA CYS A 18 10.07 -9.37 -1.61
C CYS A 18 9.81 -9.37 -3.12
N GLY A 19 10.74 -8.87 -3.95
CA GLY A 19 10.59 -8.83 -5.41
C GLY A 19 9.59 -7.79 -5.94
N ILE A 20 9.11 -6.87 -5.10
CA ILE A 20 8.22 -5.77 -5.47
C ILE A 20 8.97 -4.72 -6.31
N LEU A 21 10.22 -4.43 -5.92
CA LEU A 21 11.15 -3.65 -6.72
C LEU A 21 12.21 -4.58 -7.31
N LYS A 22 12.39 -4.53 -8.62
CA LYS A 22 13.50 -5.26 -9.27
C LYS A 22 14.84 -4.58 -8.96
N PRO A 23 15.94 -5.32 -8.77
CA PRO A 23 17.27 -4.74 -8.71
C PRO A 23 17.55 -3.89 -9.96
N GLY A 24 17.98 -2.64 -9.76
CA GLY A 24 18.17 -1.62 -10.79
C GLY A 24 16.95 -0.72 -11.04
N ALA A 25 15.74 -1.13 -10.64
CA ALA A 25 14.51 -0.35 -10.80
C ALA A 25 14.37 0.77 -9.76
N GLU A 26 15.17 0.74 -8.68
CA GLU A 26 15.30 1.86 -7.74
C GLU A 26 15.66 3.21 -8.35
N ASN A 27 16.34 3.20 -9.50
CA ASN A 27 16.80 4.39 -10.21
C ASN A 27 15.72 4.90 -11.17
N ILE A 28 14.61 4.17 -11.31
CA ILE A 28 13.45 4.60 -12.09
C ILE A 28 12.74 5.70 -11.30
N ILE A 29 12.79 6.91 -11.84
CA ILE A 29 12.15 8.09 -11.27
C ILE A 29 10.64 7.81 -11.09
N GLY A 30 10.17 7.92 -9.84
CA GLY A 30 8.76 7.75 -9.49
C GLY A 30 8.33 6.33 -9.10
N ALA A 31 9.23 5.33 -9.14
CA ALA A 31 8.94 3.98 -8.63
C ALA A 31 8.80 3.93 -7.10
N VAL A 32 9.50 4.84 -6.42
CA VAL A 32 9.46 5.03 -4.97
C VAL A 32 9.11 6.49 -4.67
N VAL A 33 8.15 6.71 -3.78
CA VAL A 33 7.71 8.05 -3.35
C VAL A 33 7.53 8.10 -1.83
N GLU A 34 7.63 9.29 -1.25
CA GLU A 34 7.19 9.51 0.14
C GLU A 34 5.68 9.81 0.18
N GLY A 35 5.02 9.48 1.29
CA GLY A 35 3.60 9.77 1.50
C GLY A 35 3.30 11.28 1.41
N GLU A 36 4.18 12.13 1.94
CA GLU A 36 4.06 13.59 1.84
C GLU A 36 4.09 14.06 0.38
N GLU A 37 5.04 13.55 -0.42
CA GLU A 37 5.16 13.89 -1.83
C GLU A 37 3.89 13.52 -2.61
N PHE A 38 3.39 12.29 -2.41
CA PHE A 38 2.19 11.82 -3.09
C PHE A 38 0.94 12.61 -2.71
N ARG A 39 0.80 12.99 -1.43
CA ARG A 39 -0.34 13.78 -0.97
C ARG A 39 -0.34 15.18 -1.58
N ASN A 40 0.85 15.76 -1.77
CA ASN A 40 1.05 17.07 -2.35
C ASN A 40 0.92 17.11 -3.89
N TYR A 41 0.92 15.96 -4.57
CA TYR A 41 0.61 15.91 -5.99
C TYR A 41 -0.80 16.43 -6.27
N SER A 42 -0.95 17.14 -7.40
CA SER A 42 -2.27 17.47 -7.94
C SER A 42 -3.03 16.20 -8.32
N HIS A 43 -4.35 16.31 -8.44
CA HIS A 43 -5.15 15.16 -8.87
C HIS A 43 -4.66 14.58 -10.21
N GLN A 44 -4.37 15.43 -11.21
CA GLN A 44 -3.82 15.01 -12.49
C GLN A 44 -2.48 14.28 -12.34
N GLN A 45 -1.56 14.84 -11.55
CA GLN A 45 -0.25 14.22 -11.30
C GLN A 45 -0.39 12.84 -10.63
N ARG A 46 -1.33 12.69 -9.69
CA ARG A 46 -1.60 11.38 -9.08
C ARG A 46 -2.09 10.39 -10.14
N MET A 47 -3.08 10.76 -10.95
CA MET A 47 -3.64 9.86 -11.97
C MET A 47 -2.61 9.45 -13.03
N GLU A 48 -1.65 10.32 -13.36
CA GLU A 48 -0.56 10.02 -14.29
C GLU A 48 0.52 9.10 -13.68
N LYS A 49 0.78 9.24 -12.38
CA LYS A 49 1.91 8.56 -11.71
C LYS A 49 1.52 7.30 -10.96
N VAL A 50 0.26 7.14 -10.54
CA VAL A 50 -0.18 6.10 -9.59
C VAL A 50 0.21 4.69 -10.03
N ASP A 51 0.11 4.37 -11.33
CA ASP A 51 0.47 3.03 -11.87
C ASP A 51 1.97 2.75 -11.84
N LYS A 52 2.80 3.79 -11.74
CA LYS A 52 4.26 3.68 -11.74
C LYS A 52 4.82 3.54 -10.32
N ILE A 53 4.03 3.89 -9.31
CA ILE A 53 4.47 3.86 -7.92
C ILE A 53 4.40 2.42 -7.41
N CYS A 54 5.56 1.81 -7.19
CA CYS A 54 5.66 0.48 -6.61
C CYS A 54 5.76 0.53 -5.08
N VAL A 55 6.42 1.56 -4.54
CA VAL A 55 6.64 1.73 -3.10
C VAL A 55 6.28 3.15 -2.67
N MET A 56 5.41 3.25 -1.67
CA MET A 56 5.17 4.47 -0.93
C MET A 56 5.61 4.28 0.52
N ALA A 57 6.53 5.11 0.98
CA ALA A 57 7.06 5.05 2.34
C ALA A 57 6.69 6.30 3.14
N ARG A 58 6.82 6.25 4.48
CA ARG A 58 6.31 7.29 5.41
C ARG A 58 4.84 7.65 5.18
N SER A 59 4.03 6.66 4.77
CA SER A 59 2.60 6.88 4.51
C SER A 59 1.82 7.04 5.82
N SER A 60 0.96 8.05 5.88
CA SER A 60 -0.11 8.13 6.87
C SER A 60 -1.32 7.26 6.47
N PRO A 61 -2.26 6.97 7.38
CA PRO A 61 -3.50 6.24 7.05
C PRO A 61 -4.27 6.87 5.88
N LEU A 62 -4.29 8.20 5.80
CA LEU A 62 -4.95 8.93 4.71
C LEU A 62 -4.24 8.78 3.36
N ASP A 63 -2.91 8.62 3.36
CA ASP A 63 -2.16 8.40 2.12
C ASP A 63 -2.45 7.02 1.54
N LYS A 64 -2.56 6.00 2.41
CA LYS A 64 -2.97 4.64 2.02
C LYS A 64 -4.34 4.66 1.35
N LEU A 65 -5.31 5.31 2.01
CA LEU A 65 -6.66 5.48 1.47
C LEU A 65 -6.65 6.23 0.13
N LEU A 66 -5.87 7.31 0.03
CA LEU A 66 -5.79 8.11 -1.17
C LEU A 66 -5.22 7.32 -2.36
N MET A 67 -4.21 6.48 -2.13
CA MET A 67 -3.65 5.58 -3.13
C MET A 67 -4.72 4.63 -3.68
N VAL A 68 -5.47 3.97 -2.80
CA VAL A 68 -6.56 3.05 -3.17
C VAL A 68 -7.60 3.78 -4.02
N LYS A 69 -8.04 4.96 -3.60
CA LYS A 69 -9.01 5.77 -4.35
C LYS A 69 -8.51 6.14 -5.74
N CYS A 70 -7.25 6.56 -5.87
CA CYS A 70 -6.67 6.88 -7.17
C CYS A 70 -6.63 5.67 -8.11
N LEU A 71 -6.21 4.50 -7.61
CA LEU A 71 -6.17 3.27 -8.40
C LEU A 71 -7.58 2.84 -8.84
N LYS A 72 -8.56 2.87 -7.93
CA LYS A 72 -9.97 2.57 -8.25
C LYS A 72 -10.57 3.56 -9.26
N GLN A 73 -10.26 4.86 -9.12
CA GLN A 73 -10.70 5.88 -10.08
C GLN A 73 -10.14 5.68 -11.49
N LYS A 74 -8.98 5.02 -11.63
CA LYS A 74 -8.44 4.60 -12.93
C LYS A 74 -9.08 3.33 -13.50
N GLY A 75 -10.03 2.73 -12.78
CA GLY A 75 -10.71 1.51 -13.18
C GLY A 75 -9.93 0.24 -12.86
N HIS A 76 -8.90 0.31 -12.02
CA HIS A 76 -8.26 -0.90 -11.49
C HIS A 76 -9.15 -1.56 -10.44
N VAL A 77 -9.12 -2.89 -10.42
CA VAL A 77 -9.61 -3.68 -9.27
C VAL A 77 -8.49 -3.73 -8.24
N VAL A 78 -8.75 -3.23 -7.04
CA VAL A 78 -7.74 -3.02 -6.00
C VAL A 78 -7.98 -3.96 -4.83
N ALA A 79 -7.00 -4.82 -4.55
CA ALA A 79 -6.92 -5.57 -3.32
C ALA A 79 -5.94 -4.89 -2.34
N VAL A 80 -6.30 -4.82 -1.06
CA VAL A 80 -5.44 -4.27 0.00
C VAL A 80 -5.25 -5.33 1.06
N THR A 81 -4.01 -5.50 1.50
CA THR A 81 -3.68 -6.30 2.68
C THR A 81 -3.16 -5.40 3.80
N GLY A 82 -3.57 -5.65 5.04
CA GLY A 82 -3.13 -4.90 6.20
C GLY A 82 -3.54 -5.57 7.51
N ASP A 83 -2.73 -5.35 8.54
CA ASP A 83 -2.87 -5.93 9.88
C ASP A 83 -3.19 -4.87 10.94
N GLY A 84 -2.82 -3.61 10.70
CA GLY A 84 -2.98 -2.52 11.66
C GLY A 84 -4.30 -1.74 11.56
N THR A 85 -4.65 -1.05 12.64
CA THR A 85 -5.75 -0.07 12.68
C THR A 85 -5.60 1.06 11.65
N ASN A 86 -4.35 1.36 11.28
CA ASN A 86 -4.00 2.35 10.26
C ASN A 86 -4.40 1.94 8.84
N ASP A 87 -4.62 0.64 8.61
CA ASP A 87 -4.99 0.09 7.30
C ASP A 87 -6.50 -0.04 7.12
N ALA A 88 -7.27 0.01 8.21
CA ALA A 88 -8.72 -0.16 8.20
C ALA A 88 -9.46 0.73 7.17
N PRO A 89 -9.15 2.03 7.01
CA PRO A 89 -9.80 2.85 5.98
C PRO A 89 -9.49 2.36 4.55
N ALA A 90 -8.26 1.93 4.30
CA ALA A 90 -7.82 1.45 2.99
C ALA A 90 -8.39 0.07 2.68
N LEU A 91 -8.43 -0.83 3.67
CA LEU A 91 -9.07 -2.15 3.57
C LEU A 91 -10.54 -2.03 3.18
N LYS A 92 -11.28 -1.13 3.84
CA LYS A 92 -12.71 -0.91 3.59
C LYS A 92 -13.00 -0.23 2.24
N GLU A 93 -12.09 0.59 1.75
CA GLU A 93 -12.24 1.27 0.44
C GLU A 93 -11.86 0.37 -0.74
N ALA A 94 -11.02 -0.64 -0.51
CA ALA A 94 -10.58 -1.58 -1.53
C ALA A 94 -11.78 -2.33 -2.16
N ASP A 95 -11.55 -2.95 -3.31
CA ASP A 95 -12.52 -3.90 -3.86
C ASP A 95 -12.50 -5.23 -3.11
N ILE A 96 -11.32 -5.58 -2.56
CA ILE A 96 -11.14 -6.72 -1.65
C ILE A 96 -10.13 -6.34 -0.57
N GLY A 97 -10.56 -6.34 0.70
CA GLY A 97 -9.70 -6.18 1.86
C GLY A 97 -9.27 -7.52 2.47
N LEU A 98 -7.98 -7.69 2.74
CA LEU A 98 -7.40 -8.87 3.37
C LEU A 98 -6.71 -8.50 4.69
N SER A 99 -7.03 -9.20 5.77
CA SER A 99 -6.35 -9.03 7.07
C SER A 99 -5.72 -10.31 7.58
N MET A 100 -4.78 -10.15 8.52
CA MET A 100 -4.09 -11.25 9.21
C MET A 100 -4.92 -11.73 10.41
N GLY A 101 -5.05 -13.05 10.56
CA GLY A 101 -5.85 -13.70 11.60
C GLY A 101 -5.20 -13.64 12.98
N ILE A 102 -3.88 -13.79 13.06
CA ILE A 102 -3.13 -13.81 14.33
C ILE A 102 -2.58 -12.41 14.62
N GLN A 103 -1.87 -11.81 13.68
CA GLN A 103 -1.23 -10.49 13.84
C GLN A 103 -2.19 -9.32 13.60
N GLY A 104 -3.31 -9.54 12.91
CA GLY A 104 -4.26 -8.48 12.60
C GLY A 104 -5.04 -8.01 13.83
N THR A 105 -5.11 -6.69 13.98
CA THR A 105 -5.96 -6.02 14.95
C THR A 105 -7.44 -6.30 14.66
N GLU A 106 -8.28 -6.27 15.70
CA GLU A 106 -9.72 -6.50 15.53
C GLU A 106 -10.35 -5.54 14.52
N VAL A 107 -9.92 -4.28 14.54
CA VAL A 107 -10.38 -3.25 13.60
C VAL A 107 -10.00 -3.59 12.15
N ALA A 108 -8.81 -4.17 11.92
CA ALA A 108 -8.41 -4.59 10.58
C ALA A 108 -9.24 -5.78 10.09
N LYS A 109 -9.53 -6.74 10.97
CA LYS A 109 -10.39 -7.91 10.67
C LYS A 109 -11.82 -7.50 10.33
N GLU A 110 -12.43 -6.63 11.13
CA GLU A 110 -13.77 -6.08 10.87
C GLU A 110 -13.85 -5.24 9.60
N SER A 111 -12.73 -4.67 9.16
CA SER A 111 -12.65 -3.84 7.95
C SER A 111 -12.27 -4.63 6.69
N SER A 112 -12.01 -5.94 6.82
CA SER A 112 -11.58 -6.82 5.72
C SER A 112 -12.69 -7.76 5.28
N ASP A 113 -12.70 -8.11 4.00
CA ASP A 113 -13.61 -9.11 3.43
C ASP A 113 -13.10 -10.54 3.67
N ILE A 114 -11.77 -10.70 3.75
CA ILE A 114 -11.08 -11.97 3.92
C ILE A 114 -10.09 -11.87 5.09
N VAL A 115 -10.11 -12.88 5.96
CA VAL A 115 -9.16 -13.02 7.08
C VAL A 115 -8.30 -14.26 6.84
N ILE A 116 -6.98 -14.08 6.76
CA ILE A 116 -5.99 -15.16 6.60
C ILE A 116 -5.67 -15.72 8.00
N LEU A 117 -6.26 -16.87 8.35
CA LEU A 117 -6.24 -17.38 9.72
C LEU A 117 -4.85 -17.79 10.25
N ASP A 118 -3.94 -18.19 9.36
CA ASP A 118 -2.60 -18.70 9.68
C ASP A 118 -1.48 -17.67 9.44
N ASP A 119 -1.84 -16.44 9.07
CA ASP A 119 -0.93 -15.34 8.66
C ASP A 119 0.04 -15.70 7.53
N ASN A 120 -0.24 -16.76 6.78
CA ASN A 120 0.59 -17.17 5.68
C ASN A 120 0.09 -16.54 4.37
N PHE A 121 0.85 -15.58 3.85
CA PHE A 121 0.52 -14.89 2.60
C PHE A 121 0.60 -15.79 1.35
N ALA A 122 1.20 -16.98 1.46
CA ALA A 122 1.24 -17.95 0.37
C ALA A 122 0.02 -18.90 0.32
N SER A 123 -0.84 -18.86 1.35
CA SER A 123 -2.04 -19.71 1.47
C SER A 123 -3.19 -19.25 0.59
#